data_AF-A0A7R9F2X5-F1
#
_entry.id   AF-A0A7R9F2X5-F1
#
_cell.length_a   1.000
_cell.length_b   1.000
_cell.length_c   1.000
_cell.angle_alpha   90.00
_cell.angle_beta   90.00
_cell.angle_gamma   90.00
#
_symmetry.space_group_name_H-M   'P 1'
#
loop_
_entity.id
_entity.type
_entity.pdbx_description
1 polymer ?
#
loop_
_entity_poly.entity_id
_entity_poly.type
_entity_poly.pdbx_seq_one_letter_code
_entity_poly.pdbx_strand_id
1 'polypeptide(L)'
;MKVSFRRNVALFAWRESGKPFWKNYPQYIQPGLEPHPYRPKKLPPDVNIEAVFACNELDLKEVNVYGFDYDYTLACYKPSMDYLLYNLGRDTLVKKLKYPDSISKLDYRPGFAVRGLHYDIEKGLLLKIDSFLQIQLGSVYRGLSPVPNEEVLRLYRNKTIPIDYVESHGRHQPAFVKLKMIQLADLFSVPEMGLLCNVAEYFEKNHIEYHPEILFRDVKKSVQSSHSIMHNIVENNVTDYLEQNSTIQTYFEGLIKAGKKLFLVTNSPFRDQDAHRRGPEAKMVGGKYVGVRWQLPSKLDSSMCDVGACGLWPVGPAFEIA
;
A
#
# COMPACT_ATOMS: atom_id res chain seq x y z
N MET A 1 -28.22 25.05 -5.32
CA MET A 1 -27.98 23.74 -5.97
C MET A 1 -27.14 22.90 -5.02
N LYS A 2 -27.71 21.83 -4.44
CA LYS A 2 -27.05 20.99 -3.42
C LYS A 2 -26.06 20.05 -4.11
N VAL A 3 -24.76 20.20 -3.83
CA VAL A 3 -23.72 19.24 -4.22
C VAL A 3 -23.39 18.37 -3.01
N SER A 4 -23.50 17.06 -3.21
CA SER A 4 -23.31 16.00 -2.22
C SER A 4 -21.83 15.90 -1.82
N PHE A 5 -21.56 15.98 -0.52
CA PHE A 5 -20.25 15.67 0.07
C PHE A 5 -19.95 14.18 -0.09
N ARG A 6 -18.95 13.83 -0.91
CA ARG A 6 -18.31 12.51 -0.88
C ARG A 6 -16.97 12.64 -0.16
N ARG A 7 -16.93 12.06 1.06
CA ARG A 7 -15.78 11.68 1.89
C ARG A 7 -14.52 12.55 1.76
N ASN A 8 -14.36 13.46 2.73
CA ASN A 8 -13.09 14.08 3.08
C ASN A 8 -12.07 12.99 3.43
N VAL A 9 -11.20 12.65 2.48
CA VAL A 9 -9.86 12.15 2.77
C VAL A 9 -8.93 13.26 2.30
N ALA A 10 -8.51 14.11 3.24
CA ALA A 10 -7.33 14.92 2.99
C ALA A 10 -6.15 13.93 2.93
N LEU A 11 -5.70 13.60 1.72
CA LEU A 11 -4.41 12.95 1.54
C LEU A 11 -3.34 13.98 1.88
N PHE A 12 -2.92 14.00 3.15
CA PHE A 12 -1.67 14.66 3.53
C PHE A 12 -0.53 13.74 3.10
N ALA A 13 0.06 14.02 1.94
CA ALA A 13 1.38 13.50 1.62
C ALA A 13 2.41 14.28 2.45
N TRP A 14 3.02 13.64 3.44
CA TRP A 14 4.13 14.22 4.18
C TRP A 14 5.25 13.18 4.34
N ARG A 15 6.51 13.56 4.04
CA ARG A 15 7.63 13.64 5.01
C ARG A 15 9.04 13.52 4.39
N GLU A 16 9.97 14.24 5.00
CA GLU A 16 11.43 14.34 4.75
C GLU A 16 12.28 13.08 5.01
N SER A 17 13.27 12.91 4.14
CA SER A 17 14.67 12.52 4.45
C SER A 17 15.54 12.53 3.18
N GLY A 18 15.65 13.68 2.48
CA GLY A 18 16.59 13.88 1.35
C GLY A 18 16.42 12.93 0.14
N LYS A 19 15.43 12.05 0.18
CA LYS A 19 15.06 11.13 -0.88
C LYS A 19 13.54 11.17 -1.00
N PRO A 20 13.00 11.58 -2.16
CA PRO A 20 11.58 11.63 -2.36
C PRO A 20 10.92 10.25 -2.20
N PHE A 21 9.62 10.24 -1.94
CA PHE A 21 8.77 9.02 -1.95
C PHE A 21 8.97 8.19 -3.24
N TRP A 22 9.26 8.84 -4.37
CA TRP A 22 9.60 8.21 -5.66
C TRP A 22 11.09 7.88 -5.85
N LYS A 23 11.98 8.14 -4.89
CA LYS A 23 13.36 7.60 -4.87
C LYS A 23 13.41 6.22 -4.21
N ASN A 24 12.50 5.90 -3.29
CA ASN A 24 12.38 4.55 -2.71
C ASN A 24 11.66 3.57 -3.66
N TYR A 25 10.95 4.10 -4.65
CA TYR A 25 10.53 3.39 -5.85
C TYR A 25 11.33 3.95 -7.02
N PRO A 26 12.61 3.54 -7.21
CA PRO A 26 13.30 3.89 -8.44
C PRO A 26 12.35 3.52 -9.57
N GLN A 27 12.13 4.44 -10.51
CA GLN A 27 11.71 4.01 -11.83
C GLN A 27 12.77 2.97 -12.22
N TYR A 28 12.37 1.70 -12.28
CA TYR A 28 13.28 0.58 -12.39
C TYR A 28 13.86 0.57 -13.80
N ILE A 29 14.81 1.47 -14.04
CA ILE A 29 15.75 1.39 -15.13
C ILE A 29 16.79 0.39 -14.65
N GLN A 30 16.51 -0.89 -14.84
CA GLN A 30 17.54 -1.93 -14.75
C GLN A 30 18.54 -1.71 -15.90
N PRO A 31 19.86 -1.79 -15.66
CA PRO A 31 20.82 -1.89 -16.76
C PRO A 31 20.60 -3.23 -17.48
N GLY A 32 20.09 -3.19 -18.72
CA GLY A 32 19.92 -4.36 -19.57
C GLY A 32 18.49 -4.62 -20.08
N LEU A 33 17.47 -3.87 -19.62
CA LEU A 33 16.18 -3.83 -20.30
C LEU A 33 16.24 -2.73 -21.37
N GLU A 34 15.90 -3.06 -22.62
CA GLU A 34 15.75 -2.03 -23.65
C GLU A 34 14.80 -0.93 -23.16
N PRO A 35 15.14 0.36 -23.33
CA PRO A 35 14.35 1.44 -22.81
C PRO A 35 12.95 1.38 -23.41
N HIS A 36 11.95 1.17 -22.54
CA HIS A 36 10.55 1.36 -22.90
C HIS A 36 10.38 2.76 -23.51
N PRO A 37 9.69 2.94 -24.65
CA PRO A 37 9.60 4.22 -25.36
C PRO A 37 8.98 5.36 -24.54
N TYR A 38 8.36 5.04 -23.40
CA TYR A 38 7.83 6.02 -22.46
C TYR A 38 8.83 6.32 -21.35
N ARG A 39 9.72 7.29 -21.57
CA ARG A 39 10.41 7.96 -20.47
C ARG A 39 9.37 8.68 -19.60
N PRO A 40 9.27 8.39 -18.29
CA PRO A 40 8.45 9.19 -17.40
C PRO A 40 8.93 10.65 -17.49
N LYS A 41 7.98 11.58 -17.65
CA LYS A 41 8.28 13.00 -17.63
C LYS A 41 9.02 13.29 -16.32
N LYS A 42 10.27 13.75 -16.41
CA LYS A 42 10.97 14.29 -15.24
C LYS A 42 10.06 15.34 -14.62
N LEU A 43 9.97 15.37 -13.30
CA LEU A 43 9.35 16.51 -12.62
C LEU A 43 9.99 17.79 -13.17
N PRO A 44 9.21 18.88 -13.34
CA PRO A 44 9.78 20.18 -13.63
C PRO A 44 10.98 20.45 -12.69
N PRO A 45 12.09 21.02 -13.19
CA PRO A 45 13.33 21.16 -12.44
C PRO A 45 13.21 21.99 -11.16
N ASP A 46 12.10 22.71 -11.01
CA ASP A 46 11.70 23.60 -9.92
C ASP A 46 10.74 22.94 -8.90
N VAL A 47 10.37 21.66 -9.06
CA VAL A 47 9.53 20.99 -8.06
C VAL A 47 10.31 20.73 -6.78
N ASN A 48 9.98 21.47 -5.73
CA ASN A 48 10.46 21.19 -4.38
C ASN A 48 9.91 19.82 -3.91
N ILE A 49 10.81 18.87 -3.69
CA ILE A 49 10.48 17.51 -3.27
C ILE A 49 9.96 17.42 -1.82
N GLU A 50 10.12 18.49 -1.04
CA GLU A 50 9.67 18.62 0.35
C GLU A 50 8.37 19.43 0.46
N ALA A 51 7.85 19.94 -0.65
CA ALA A 51 6.63 20.74 -0.65
C ALA A 51 5.39 19.90 -0.35
N VAL A 52 4.43 20.53 0.33
CA VAL A 52 3.06 20.04 0.44
C VAL A 52 2.28 20.57 -0.76
N PHE A 53 1.79 19.66 -1.61
CA PHE A 53 1.00 20.01 -2.78
C PHE A 53 -0.48 20.14 -2.40
N ALA A 54 -1.09 21.28 -2.75
CA ALA A 54 -2.50 21.54 -2.51
C ALA A 54 -3.32 21.26 -3.77
N CYS A 55 -4.28 20.33 -3.68
CA CYS A 55 -5.31 20.15 -4.71
C CYS A 55 -6.50 21.07 -4.48
N ASN A 56 -6.77 21.41 -3.22
CA ASN A 56 -7.83 22.32 -2.78
C ASN A 56 -7.27 23.25 -1.69
N GLU A 57 -7.93 24.38 -1.47
CA GLU A 57 -7.62 25.29 -0.37
C GLU A 57 -7.96 24.65 0.98
N LEU A 58 -7.05 24.77 1.95
CA LEU A 58 -7.22 24.26 3.30
C LEU A 58 -6.50 25.16 4.31
N ASP A 59 -7.24 25.76 5.24
CA ASP A 59 -6.67 26.49 6.35
C ASP A 59 -6.38 25.55 7.54
N LEU A 60 -5.09 25.27 7.77
CA LEU A 60 -4.63 24.42 8.89
C LEU A 60 -4.89 25.04 10.27
N LYS A 61 -5.16 26.35 10.35
CA LYS A 61 -5.58 27.03 11.59
C LYS A 61 -6.95 26.53 12.05
N GLU A 62 -7.89 26.34 11.13
CA GLU A 62 -9.26 25.88 11.43
C GLU A 62 -9.33 24.38 11.75
N VAL A 63 -8.34 23.60 11.33
CA VAL A 63 -8.28 22.16 11.61
C VAL A 63 -7.92 21.92 13.07
N ASN A 64 -8.88 21.43 13.86
CA ASN A 64 -8.68 21.18 15.31
C ASN A 64 -8.20 19.76 15.63
N VAL A 65 -8.43 18.81 14.73
CA VAL A 65 -8.17 17.39 14.95
C VAL A 65 -7.45 16.79 13.75
N TYR A 66 -6.33 16.12 14.00
CA TYR A 66 -5.51 15.42 13.00
C TYR A 66 -5.62 13.92 13.22
N GLY A 67 -6.10 13.22 12.20
CA GLY A 67 -6.16 11.77 12.16
C GLY A 67 -5.02 11.22 11.31
N PHE A 68 -4.38 10.16 11.80
CA PHE A 68 -3.32 9.46 11.06
C PHE A 68 -3.72 8.02 10.79
N ASP A 69 -3.42 7.56 9.58
CA ASP A 69 -3.24 6.13 9.32
C ASP A 69 -1.86 5.70 9.83
N TYR A 70 -1.64 4.40 10.02
CA TYR A 70 -0.37 3.88 10.51
C TYR A 70 0.54 3.44 9.37
N ASP A 71 0.14 2.37 8.69
CA ASP A 71 0.95 1.67 7.69
C ASP A 71 1.11 2.54 6.43
N TYR A 72 2.35 2.73 5.97
CA TYR A 72 2.71 3.63 4.87
C TYR A 72 2.35 5.12 5.08
N THR A 73 1.95 5.53 6.28
CA THR A 73 1.72 6.94 6.65
C THR A 73 2.65 7.39 7.77
N LEU A 74 2.61 6.73 8.93
CA LEU A 74 3.55 6.96 10.03
C LEU A 74 4.70 5.96 9.99
N ALA A 75 4.38 4.69 9.71
CA ALA A 75 5.33 3.62 9.49
C ALA A 75 5.66 3.54 8.00
N CYS A 76 6.77 4.17 7.60
CA CYS A 76 7.26 4.08 6.23
C CYS A 76 8.06 2.79 6.06
N TYR A 77 7.59 1.89 5.19
CA TYR A 77 8.28 0.64 4.93
C TYR A 77 9.44 0.79 3.94
N LYS A 78 10.47 -0.01 4.14
CA LYS A 78 11.61 -0.20 3.22
C LYS A 78 11.20 -1.10 2.04
N PRO A 79 11.94 -1.05 0.91
CA PRO A 79 11.69 -1.95 -0.23
C PRO A 79 11.75 -3.45 0.11
N SER A 80 12.45 -3.84 1.18
CA SER A 80 12.46 -5.20 1.72
C SER A 80 11.06 -5.74 2.05
N MET A 81 10.09 -4.86 2.33
CA MET A 81 8.70 -5.22 2.58
C MET A 81 8.04 -5.89 1.38
N ASP A 82 8.29 -5.39 0.17
CA ASP A 82 7.72 -5.94 -1.05
C ASP A 82 8.20 -7.39 -1.26
N TYR A 83 9.50 -7.64 -1.04
CA TYR A 83 10.09 -8.99 -1.13
C TYR A 83 9.47 -9.93 -0.10
N LEU A 84 9.29 -9.48 1.14
CA LEU A 84 8.70 -10.28 2.20
C LEU A 84 7.27 -10.70 1.83
N LEU A 85 6.42 -9.76 1.43
CA LEU A 85 5.03 -10.02 1.07
C LEU A 85 4.92 -10.94 -0.15
N TYR A 86 5.73 -10.68 -1.19
CA TYR A 86 5.81 -11.52 -2.37
C TYR A 86 6.18 -12.96 -2.00
N ASN A 87 7.24 -13.14 -1.21
CA ASN A 87 7.73 -14.47 -0.82
C ASN A 87 6.73 -15.22 0.05
N LEU A 88 6.11 -14.57 1.04
CA LEU A 88 5.08 -15.20 1.87
C LEU A 88 3.86 -15.62 1.03
N GLY A 89 3.44 -14.78 0.08
CA GLY A 89 2.36 -15.08 -0.86
C GLY A 89 2.70 -16.30 -1.74
N ARG A 90 3.88 -16.28 -2.37
CA ARG A 90 4.39 -17.37 -3.23
C ARG A 90 4.48 -18.68 -2.46
N ASP A 91 5.07 -18.65 -1.28
CA ASP A 91 5.23 -19.83 -0.44
C ASP A 91 3.88 -20.39 0.01
N THR A 92 2.89 -19.52 0.25
CA THR A 92 1.52 -19.94 0.57
C THR A 92 0.84 -20.64 -0.62
N LEU A 93 1.00 -20.13 -1.84
CA LEU A 93 0.49 -20.78 -3.06
C LEU A 93 1.03 -22.21 -3.19
N VAL A 94 2.35 -22.39 -3.05
CA VAL A 94 2.99 -23.71 -3.19
C VAL A 94 2.61 -24.63 -2.02
N LYS A 95 2.84 -24.19 -0.78
CA LYS A 95 2.71 -25.05 0.41
C LYS A 95 1.26 -25.40 0.73
N LYS A 96 0.35 -24.42 0.65
CA LYS A 96 -1.06 -24.59 1.06
C LYS A 96 -1.98 -24.89 -0.12
N LEU A 97 -1.82 -24.19 -1.24
CA LEU A 97 -2.70 -24.34 -2.42
C LEU A 97 -2.16 -25.32 -3.46
N LYS A 98 -1.00 -25.94 -3.20
CA LYS A 98 -0.42 -27.02 -4.02
C LYS A 98 -0.15 -26.63 -5.48
N TYR A 99 0.16 -25.35 -5.69
CA TYR A 99 0.70 -24.88 -6.96
C TYR A 99 2.06 -25.58 -7.23
N PRO A 100 2.46 -25.75 -8.52
CA PRO A 100 3.70 -26.44 -8.88
C PRO A 100 4.92 -25.97 -8.09
N ASP A 101 5.74 -26.92 -7.59
CA ASP A 101 6.90 -26.61 -6.74
C ASP A 101 7.93 -25.69 -7.42
N SER A 102 8.00 -25.72 -8.75
CA SER A 102 8.78 -24.80 -9.58
C SER A 102 8.48 -23.32 -9.32
N ILE A 103 7.26 -22.97 -8.91
CA ILE A 103 6.87 -21.59 -8.56
C ILE A 103 7.66 -21.07 -7.35
N SER A 104 8.16 -21.94 -6.47
CA SER A 104 9.03 -21.54 -5.35
C SER A 104 10.33 -20.86 -5.79
N LYS A 105 10.75 -21.06 -7.05
CA LYS A 105 11.96 -20.47 -7.64
C LYS A 105 11.70 -19.11 -8.31
N LEU A 106 10.46 -18.63 -8.34
CA LEU A 106 10.14 -17.33 -8.91
C LEU A 106 10.59 -16.22 -7.96
N ASP A 107 11.33 -15.26 -8.50
CA ASP A 107 11.82 -14.10 -7.75
C ASP A 107 10.95 -12.87 -7.98
N TYR A 108 10.82 -12.05 -6.93
CA TYR A 108 10.16 -10.76 -7.06
C TYR A 108 10.92 -9.88 -8.07
N ARG A 109 10.18 -9.33 -9.04
CA ARG A 109 10.71 -8.38 -10.04
C ARG A 109 10.34 -6.97 -9.62
N PRO A 110 11.23 -6.28 -8.90
CA PRO A 110 10.89 -4.98 -8.37
C PRO A 110 10.75 -4.02 -9.58
N GLY A 111 9.62 -3.30 -9.63
CA GLY A 111 9.35 -2.32 -10.68
C GLY A 111 8.55 -2.71 -11.88
N PHE A 112 8.25 -3.99 -11.99
CA PHE A 112 7.35 -4.44 -13.02
C PHE A 112 5.96 -3.83 -12.82
N ALA A 113 5.40 -3.97 -11.62
CA ALA A 113 4.15 -3.33 -11.23
C ALA A 113 4.43 -2.01 -10.51
N VAL A 114 3.57 -1.02 -10.75
CA VAL A 114 3.58 0.27 -10.04
C VAL A 114 2.18 0.58 -9.50
N ARG A 115 2.11 1.35 -8.41
CA ARG A 115 0.85 1.80 -7.84
C ARG A 115 0.00 2.55 -8.87
N GLY A 116 -1.31 2.33 -8.85
CA GLY A 116 -2.28 2.98 -9.74
C GLY A 116 -2.57 2.24 -11.05
N LEU A 117 -1.86 1.14 -11.34
CA LEU A 117 -2.24 0.24 -12.42
C LEU A 117 -3.59 -0.43 -12.14
N HIS A 118 -4.20 -0.96 -13.18
CA HIS A 118 -5.44 -1.73 -13.12
C HIS A 118 -5.18 -3.15 -13.60
N TYR A 119 -5.86 -4.12 -13.00
CA TYR A 119 -5.84 -5.51 -13.43
C TYR A 119 -7.26 -5.94 -13.80
N ASP A 120 -7.45 -6.32 -15.06
CA ASP A 120 -8.67 -6.96 -15.57
C ASP A 120 -8.66 -8.43 -15.18
N ILE A 121 -9.51 -8.79 -14.23
CA ILE A 121 -9.60 -10.13 -13.64
C ILE A 121 -10.19 -11.12 -14.64
N GLU A 122 -11.18 -10.69 -15.44
CA GLU A 122 -11.82 -11.55 -16.45
C GLU A 122 -10.82 -11.92 -17.55
N LYS A 123 -9.98 -10.97 -17.98
CA LYS A 123 -9.04 -11.15 -19.09
C LYS A 123 -7.63 -11.54 -18.67
N GLY A 124 -7.30 -11.44 -17.38
CA GLY A 124 -5.95 -11.70 -16.87
C GLY A 124 -4.91 -10.70 -17.36
N LEU A 125 -5.29 -9.41 -17.44
CA LEU A 125 -4.44 -8.36 -18.01
C LEU A 125 -4.14 -7.25 -17.02
N LEU A 126 -2.86 -6.91 -16.87
CA LEU A 126 -2.40 -5.71 -16.18
C LEU A 126 -2.30 -4.56 -17.19
N LEU A 127 -2.84 -3.39 -16.87
CA LEU A 127 -2.88 -2.24 -17.77
C LEU A 127 -2.85 -0.90 -17.03
N LYS A 128 -2.38 0.14 -17.72
CA LYS A 128 -2.55 1.52 -17.28
C LYS A 128 -3.78 2.13 -17.95
N ILE A 129 -4.60 2.79 -17.13
CA ILE A 129 -5.77 3.54 -17.56
C ILE A 129 -5.56 4.99 -17.13
N ASP A 130 -5.96 5.96 -17.97
CA ASP A 130 -5.90 7.37 -17.64
C ASP A 130 -7.16 7.87 -16.88
N SER A 131 -7.19 9.17 -16.56
CA SER A 131 -8.32 9.79 -15.85
C SER A 131 -9.63 9.82 -16.66
N PHE A 132 -9.57 9.59 -17.98
CA PHE A 132 -10.72 9.51 -18.88
C PHE A 132 -11.13 8.07 -19.19
N LEU A 133 -10.61 7.11 -18.41
CA LEU A 133 -10.84 5.68 -18.56
C LEU A 133 -10.33 5.10 -19.89
N GLN A 134 -9.33 5.74 -20.51
CA GLN A 134 -8.71 5.21 -21.72
C GLN A 134 -7.53 4.31 -21.39
N ILE A 135 -7.48 3.15 -22.05
CA ILE A 135 -6.35 2.24 -22.00
C ILE A 135 -5.14 2.93 -22.65
N GLN A 136 -4.05 3.06 -21.90
CA GLN A 136 -2.78 3.49 -22.45
C GLN A 136 -2.19 2.33 -23.26
N LEU A 137 -2.33 2.37 -24.58
CA LEU A 137 -1.74 1.38 -25.48
C LEU A 137 -0.22 1.26 -25.27
N GLY A 138 0.30 0.04 -25.42
CA GLY A 138 1.69 -0.31 -25.10
C GLY A 138 1.98 -0.51 -23.60
N SER A 139 0.98 -0.36 -22.72
CA SER A 139 1.12 -0.62 -21.27
C SER A 139 0.33 -1.84 -20.79
N VAL A 140 -0.13 -2.69 -21.71
CA VAL A 140 -0.96 -3.86 -21.39
C VAL A 140 -0.10 -5.12 -21.37
N TYR A 141 -0.25 -5.91 -20.32
CA TYR A 141 0.55 -7.09 -20.04
C TYR A 141 -0.31 -8.30 -19.69
N ARG A 142 0.06 -9.46 -20.22
CA ARG A 142 -0.42 -10.79 -19.81
C ARG A 142 0.74 -11.48 -19.11
N GLY A 143 0.60 -11.74 -17.82
CA GLY A 143 1.75 -12.11 -17.00
C GLY A 143 2.81 -11.01 -17.05
N LEU A 144 4.02 -11.33 -17.50
CA LEU A 144 5.12 -10.39 -17.66
C LEU A 144 5.36 -9.99 -19.13
N SER A 145 4.56 -10.53 -20.03
CA SER A 145 4.70 -10.34 -21.47
C SER A 145 3.78 -9.21 -21.97
N PRO A 146 4.29 -8.27 -22.78
CA PRO A 146 3.47 -7.21 -23.35
C PRO A 146 2.46 -7.78 -24.36
N VAL A 147 1.25 -7.24 -24.36
CA VAL A 147 0.20 -7.62 -25.30
C VAL A 147 0.19 -6.64 -26.49
N PRO A 148 0.22 -7.13 -27.74
CA PRO A 148 0.14 -6.28 -28.92
C PRO A 148 -1.12 -5.41 -28.93
N ASN A 149 -1.00 -4.18 -29.42
CA ASN A 149 -2.10 -3.21 -29.41
C ASN A 149 -3.32 -3.69 -30.20
N GLU A 150 -3.08 -4.43 -31.29
CA GLU A 150 -4.12 -5.03 -32.13
C GLU A 150 -4.96 -6.03 -31.35
N GLU A 151 -4.31 -6.83 -30.50
CA GLU A 151 -4.98 -7.78 -29.61
C GLU A 151 -5.76 -7.04 -28.51
N VAL A 152 -5.17 -6.01 -27.90
CA VAL A 152 -5.87 -5.17 -26.91
C VAL A 152 -7.14 -4.56 -27.50
N LEU A 153 -7.04 -3.97 -28.69
CA LEU A 153 -8.19 -3.36 -29.37
C LEU A 153 -9.27 -4.40 -29.73
N ARG A 154 -8.86 -5.63 -30.07
CA ARG A 154 -9.81 -6.74 -30.29
C ARG A 154 -10.51 -7.17 -29.00
N LEU A 155 -9.77 -7.26 -27.89
CA LEU A 155 -10.29 -7.71 -26.60
C LEU A 155 -11.25 -6.71 -25.96
N TYR A 156 -10.93 -5.41 -26.04
CA TYR A 156 -11.74 -4.35 -25.41
C TYR A 156 -12.73 -3.69 -26.38
N ARG A 157 -12.62 -3.92 -27.70
CA ARG A 157 -13.40 -3.31 -28.80
C ARG A 157 -13.25 -1.80 -28.95
N ASN A 158 -12.92 -1.10 -27.87
CA ASN A 158 -12.65 0.33 -27.81
C ASN A 158 -11.51 0.59 -26.80
N LYS A 159 -10.85 1.73 -26.93
CA LYS A 159 -9.83 2.19 -25.96
C LYS A 159 -10.45 2.67 -24.65
N THR A 160 -11.68 3.14 -24.68
CA THR A 160 -12.37 3.67 -23.49
C THR A 160 -13.09 2.54 -22.78
N ILE A 161 -12.81 2.37 -21.48
CA ILE A 161 -13.46 1.37 -20.63
C ILE A 161 -14.66 2.03 -19.93
N PRO A 162 -15.85 1.42 -19.96
CA PRO A 162 -17.01 1.90 -19.22
C PRO A 162 -16.77 1.99 -17.70
N ILE A 163 -17.28 3.04 -17.05
CA ILE A 163 -17.07 3.27 -15.61
C ILE A 163 -17.59 2.12 -14.74
N ASP A 164 -18.70 1.50 -15.12
CA ASP A 164 -19.29 0.36 -14.44
C ASP A 164 -18.42 -0.90 -14.52
N TYR A 165 -17.61 -1.02 -15.58
CA TYR A 165 -16.61 -2.07 -15.73
C TYR A 165 -15.42 -1.88 -14.77
N VAL A 166 -14.96 -0.63 -14.59
CA VAL A 166 -13.83 -0.29 -13.72
C VAL A 166 -14.23 -0.27 -12.24
N GLU A 167 -15.38 0.31 -11.93
CA GLU A 167 -15.78 0.59 -10.55
C GLU A 167 -16.74 -0.45 -9.95
N SER A 168 -17.30 -1.37 -10.75
CA SER A 168 -18.31 -2.39 -10.39
C SER A 168 -18.83 -2.34 -8.93
N HIS A 169 -19.67 -1.34 -8.64
CA HIS A 169 -20.33 -1.16 -7.35
C HIS A 169 -21.65 -1.96 -7.32
N GLY A 170 -21.57 -3.29 -7.29
CA GLY A 170 -22.75 -4.14 -7.12
C GLY A 170 -23.30 -4.07 -5.69
N ARG A 171 -24.31 -3.21 -5.43
CA ARG A 171 -24.88 -2.96 -4.09
C ARG A 171 -25.58 -4.14 -3.40
N HIS A 172 -25.66 -5.33 -4.00
CA HIS A 172 -26.47 -6.44 -3.46
C HIS A 172 -25.88 -7.86 -3.60
N GLN A 173 -24.57 -8.03 -3.80
CA GLN A 173 -23.93 -9.36 -3.80
C GLN A 173 -22.54 -9.31 -3.13
N PRO A 174 -22.03 -10.42 -2.57
CA PRO A 174 -20.73 -10.45 -1.91
C PRO A 174 -19.63 -9.89 -2.84
N ALA A 175 -18.86 -8.93 -2.32
CA ALA A 175 -18.02 -7.98 -3.06
C ALA A 175 -16.96 -8.61 -3.99
N PHE A 176 -16.64 -9.90 -3.85
CA PHE A 176 -15.60 -10.56 -4.63
C PHE A 176 -16.11 -11.24 -5.91
N VAL A 177 -17.43 -11.40 -6.09
CA VAL A 177 -18.01 -12.23 -7.17
C VAL A 177 -18.32 -11.45 -8.45
N LYS A 178 -18.16 -10.11 -8.46
CA LYS A 178 -18.46 -9.27 -9.64
C LYS A 178 -17.39 -8.24 -10.00
N LEU A 179 -16.29 -8.14 -9.26
CA LEU A 179 -15.22 -7.21 -9.62
C LEU A 179 -14.55 -7.70 -10.90
N LYS A 180 -14.78 -6.98 -12.00
CA LYS A 180 -14.13 -7.25 -13.29
C LYS A 180 -12.72 -6.68 -13.35
N MET A 181 -12.52 -5.57 -12.66
CA MET A 181 -11.27 -4.85 -12.62
C MET A 181 -10.94 -4.44 -11.19
N ILE A 182 -9.65 -4.43 -10.86
CA ILE A 182 -9.14 -3.92 -9.59
C ILE A 182 -8.01 -2.94 -9.84
N GLN A 183 -8.00 -1.85 -9.08
CA GLN A 183 -6.90 -0.90 -9.07
C GLN A 183 -5.91 -1.24 -7.96
N LEU A 184 -4.61 -1.15 -8.25
CA LEU A 184 -3.54 -1.20 -7.24
C LEU A 184 -3.52 0.12 -6.47
N ALA A 185 -4.48 0.28 -5.55
CA ALA A 185 -4.72 1.55 -4.86
C ALA A 185 -3.73 1.82 -3.72
N ASP A 186 -3.18 0.77 -3.10
CA ASP A 186 -2.21 0.86 -2.02
C ASP A 186 -0.85 0.22 -2.40
N LEU A 187 0.15 0.39 -1.54
CA LEU A 187 1.49 -0.15 -1.77
C LEU A 187 1.59 -1.65 -1.48
N PHE A 188 0.73 -2.19 -0.60
CA PHE A 188 0.64 -3.63 -0.36
C PHE A 188 0.18 -4.42 -1.61
N SER A 189 -0.58 -3.78 -2.49
CA SER A 189 -1.08 -4.35 -3.75
C SER A 189 0.02 -4.56 -4.79
N VAL A 190 1.16 -3.87 -4.68
CA VAL A 190 2.26 -3.94 -5.66
C VAL A 190 2.93 -5.31 -5.68
N PRO A 191 3.45 -5.85 -4.55
CA PRO A 191 4.02 -7.19 -4.52
C PRO A 191 2.98 -8.29 -4.82
N GLU A 192 1.71 -8.11 -4.42
CA GLU A 192 0.61 -9.03 -4.79
C GLU A 192 0.46 -9.13 -6.32
N MET A 193 0.38 -7.99 -7.00
CA MET A 193 0.25 -7.96 -8.45
C MET A 193 1.50 -8.49 -9.16
N GLY A 194 2.68 -8.20 -8.60
CA GLY A 194 3.95 -8.77 -9.07
C GLY A 194 3.92 -10.30 -9.03
N LEU A 195 3.42 -10.89 -7.93
CA LEU A 195 3.26 -12.34 -7.78
C LEU A 195 2.24 -12.89 -8.79
N LEU A 196 1.08 -12.25 -8.92
CA LEU A 196 0.05 -12.64 -9.87
C LEU A 196 0.58 -12.73 -11.30
N CYS A 197 1.30 -11.70 -11.73
CA CYS A 197 1.87 -11.62 -13.07
C CYS A 197 3.00 -12.63 -13.28
N ASN A 198 3.83 -12.90 -12.25
CA ASN A 198 4.89 -13.92 -12.32
C ASN A 198 4.31 -15.33 -12.45
N VAL A 199 3.26 -15.65 -11.70
CA VAL A 199 2.61 -16.97 -11.77
C VAL A 199 1.88 -17.15 -13.09
N ALA A 200 1.17 -16.11 -13.57
CA ALA A 200 0.55 -16.12 -14.89
C ALA A 200 1.59 -16.36 -16.00
N GLU A 201 2.72 -15.63 -15.97
CA GLU A 201 3.83 -15.83 -16.92
C GLU A 201 4.42 -17.25 -16.86
N TYR A 202 4.51 -17.83 -15.65
CA TYR A 202 4.94 -19.21 -15.49
C TYR A 202 3.98 -20.18 -16.18
N PHE A 203 2.67 -20.00 -16.01
CA PHE A 203 1.68 -20.84 -16.67
C PHE A 203 1.71 -20.71 -18.19
N GLU A 204 1.80 -19.49 -18.73
CA GLU A 204 1.94 -19.24 -20.16
C GLU A 204 3.17 -19.94 -20.75
N LYS A 205 4.34 -19.80 -20.11
CA LYS A 205 5.60 -20.42 -20.58
C LYS A 205 5.64 -21.94 -20.51
N ASN A 206 4.90 -22.53 -19.59
CA ASN A 206 4.85 -23.98 -19.40
C ASN A 206 3.60 -24.60 -20.05
N HIS A 207 2.82 -23.82 -20.80
CA HIS A 207 1.58 -24.25 -21.43
C HIS A 207 0.60 -24.90 -20.45
N ILE A 208 0.50 -24.33 -19.25
CA ILE A 208 -0.43 -24.77 -18.21
C ILE A 208 -1.70 -23.94 -18.36
N GLU A 209 -2.82 -24.60 -18.65
CA GLU A 209 -4.12 -23.93 -18.69
C GLU A 209 -4.54 -23.47 -17.29
N TYR A 210 -5.02 -22.24 -17.19
CA TYR A 210 -5.51 -21.67 -15.94
C TYR A 210 -6.66 -20.69 -16.20
N HIS A 211 -7.51 -20.52 -15.20
CA HIS A 211 -8.56 -19.50 -15.24
C HIS A 211 -8.08 -18.22 -14.54
N PRO A 212 -8.01 -17.06 -15.21
CA PRO A 212 -7.47 -15.82 -14.64
C PRO A 212 -8.11 -15.40 -13.32
N GLU A 213 -9.43 -15.56 -13.20
CA GLU A 213 -10.15 -15.23 -11.97
C GLU A 213 -9.78 -16.13 -10.78
N ILE A 214 -9.54 -17.43 -11.03
CA ILE A 214 -9.16 -18.38 -9.97
C ILE A 214 -7.76 -18.04 -9.49
N LEU A 215 -6.83 -17.83 -10.42
CA LEU A 215 -5.47 -17.43 -10.10
C LEU A 215 -5.45 -16.11 -9.29
N PHE A 216 -6.22 -15.11 -9.72
CA PHE A 216 -6.36 -13.85 -8.98
C PHE A 216 -6.85 -14.08 -7.54
N ARG A 217 -7.91 -14.87 -7.36
CA ARG A 217 -8.48 -15.18 -6.04
C ARG A 217 -7.47 -15.90 -5.14
N ASP A 218 -6.73 -16.87 -5.68
CA ASP A 218 -5.75 -17.65 -4.95
C ASP A 218 -4.55 -16.80 -4.52
N VAL A 219 -4.02 -15.96 -5.41
CA VAL A 219 -2.92 -15.03 -5.11
C VAL A 219 -3.36 -14.04 -4.03
N LYS A 220 -4.52 -13.40 -4.22
CA LYS A 220 -5.08 -12.45 -3.26
C LYS A 220 -5.28 -13.08 -1.88
N LYS A 221 -5.87 -14.27 -1.83
CA LYS A 221 -6.06 -15.01 -0.57
C LYS A 221 -4.73 -15.39 0.08
N SER A 222 -3.74 -15.78 -0.72
CA SER A 222 -2.41 -16.17 -0.23
C SER A 222 -1.68 -15.00 0.42
N VAL A 223 -1.64 -13.84 -0.26
CA VAL A 223 -1.04 -12.61 0.28
C VAL A 223 -1.85 -12.11 1.49
N GLN A 224 -3.18 -12.08 1.42
CA GLN A 224 -4.04 -11.70 2.54
C GLN A 224 -3.78 -12.55 3.79
N SER A 225 -3.71 -13.87 3.64
CA SER A 225 -3.44 -14.79 4.76
C SER A 225 -2.03 -14.66 5.33
N SER A 226 -1.11 -14.04 4.59
CA SER A 226 0.27 -13.80 4.99
C SER A 226 0.44 -12.50 5.79
N HIS A 227 -0.55 -11.61 5.83
CA HIS A 227 -0.43 -10.31 6.49
C HIS A 227 -0.13 -10.45 7.99
N SER A 228 -0.81 -11.35 8.70
CA SER A 228 -0.53 -11.58 10.13
C SER A 228 0.89 -12.10 10.38
N ILE A 229 1.40 -12.95 9.47
CA ILE A 229 2.77 -13.48 9.55
C ILE A 229 3.79 -12.36 9.27
N MET A 230 3.50 -11.53 8.27
CA MET A 230 4.31 -10.35 7.96
C MET A 230 4.43 -9.42 9.17
N HIS A 231 3.33 -9.09 9.88
CA HIS A 231 3.40 -8.25 11.08
C HIS A 231 4.34 -8.84 12.13
N ASN A 232 4.24 -10.15 12.40
CA ASN A 232 5.13 -10.82 13.35
C ASN A 232 6.61 -10.76 12.92
N ILE A 233 6.91 -10.93 11.63
CA ILE A 233 8.29 -10.86 11.13
C ILE A 233 8.84 -9.44 11.23
N VAL A 234 8.03 -8.44 10.86
CA VAL A 234 8.40 -7.02 10.88
C VAL A 234 8.67 -6.54 12.29
N GLU A 235 7.82 -6.90 13.24
CA GLU A 235 8.06 -6.59 14.65
C GLU A 235 9.41 -7.15 15.10
N ASN A 236 9.70 -8.43 14.87
CA ASN A 236 10.96 -9.00 15.32
C ASN A 236 12.21 -8.43 14.59
N ASN A 237 12.05 -7.69 13.49
CA ASN A 237 13.15 -7.20 12.65
C ASN A 237 12.90 -5.76 12.15
N VAL A 238 12.45 -4.85 13.02
CA VAL A 238 12.00 -3.49 12.64
C VAL A 238 13.00 -2.73 11.78
N THR A 239 14.30 -2.80 12.10
CA THR A 239 15.36 -2.08 11.38
C THR A 239 15.46 -2.49 9.91
N ASP A 240 15.05 -3.70 9.56
CA ASP A 240 15.18 -4.24 8.21
C ASP A 240 14.01 -3.83 7.32
N TYR A 241 12.86 -3.50 7.92
CA TYR A 241 11.59 -3.29 7.23
C TYR A 241 11.01 -1.89 7.36
N LEU A 242 11.38 -1.12 8.39
CA LEU A 242 10.89 0.25 8.60
C LEU A 242 12.01 1.28 8.42
N GLU A 243 11.66 2.38 7.76
CA GLU A 243 12.50 3.56 7.68
C GLU A 243 12.44 4.31 9.01
N GLN A 244 13.61 4.60 9.56
CA GLN A 244 13.70 5.48 10.72
C GLN A 244 13.49 6.91 10.29
N ASN A 245 12.73 7.65 11.09
CA ASN A 245 12.57 9.06 10.81
C ASN A 245 12.43 9.87 12.10
N SER A 246 13.48 10.62 12.41
CA SER A 246 13.69 11.35 13.66
C SER A 246 12.79 12.59 13.81
N THR A 247 12.31 13.17 12.71
CA THR A 247 11.52 14.42 12.71
C THR A 247 10.05 14.29 13.17
N ILE A 248 9.57 13.07 13.45
CA ILE A 248 8.13 12.76 13.59
C ILE A 248 7.65 13.25 14.93
N GLN A 249 8.54 13.08 15.90
CA GLN A 249 8.36 13.52 17.24
C GLN A 249 8.23 15.03 17.27
N THR A 250 9.17 15.75 16.65
CA THR A 250 9.12 17.21 16.52
C THR A 250 7.85 17.68 15.82
N TYR A 251 7.39 16.96 14.79
CA TYR A 251 6.14 17.27 14.10
C TYR A 251 4.91 17.13 15.01
N PHE A 252 4.78 16.01 15.73
CA PHE A 252 3.67 15.81 16.67
C PHE A 252 3.72 16.78 17.85
N GLU A 253 4.92 17.07 18.38
CA GLU A 253 5.13 18.10 19.40
C GLU A 253 4.66 19.48 18.91
N GLY A 254 4.96 19.82 17.66
CA GLY A 254 4.48 21.06 17.02
C GLY A 254 2.95 21.14 16.98
N LEU A 255 2.28 20.06 16.55
CA LEU A 255 0.81 20.01 16.52
C LEU A 255 0.20 20.11 17.92
N ILE A 256 0.78 19.42 18.90
CA ILE A 256 0.30 19.46 20.29
C ILE A 256 0.49 20.86 20.89
N LYS A 257 1.67 21.49 20.69
CA LYS A 257 1.92 22.88 21.11
C LYS A 257 0.95 23.87 20.45
N ALA A 258 0.53 23.61 19.22
CA ALA A 258 -0.48 24.40 18.51
C ALA A 258 -1.93 24.10 18.96
N GLY A 259 -2.13 23.32 20.04
CA GLY A 259 -3.44 23.02 20.60
C GLY A 259 -4.26 22.02 19.78
N LYS A 260 -3.63 21.29 18.85
CA LYS A 260 -4.31 20.33 17.98
C LYS A 260 -4.51 18.98 18.69
N LYS A 261 -5.64 18.33 18.45
CA LYS A 261 -5.92 16.97 18.95
C LYS A 261 -5.48 15.93 17.93
N LEU A 262 -4.88 14.83 18.36
CA LEU A 262 -4.38 13.77 17.48
C LEU A 262 -5.13 12.46 17.74
N PHE A 263 -5.36 11.68 16.68
CA PHE A 263 -5.84 10.30 16.81
C PHE A 263 -5.21 9.40 15.74
N LEU A 264 -5.13 8.10 16.04
CA LEU A 264 -4.66 7.07 15.14
C LEU A 264 -5.84 6.18 14.73
N VAL A 265 -5.94 5.85 13.44
CA VAL A 265 -6.86 4.84 12.91
C VAL A 265 -6.04 3.87 12.10
N THR A 266 -6.03 2.60 12.47
CA THR A 266 -5.26 1.57 11.76
C THR A 266 -6.11 0.33 11.54
N ASN A 267 -5.83 -0.37 10.44
CA ASN A 267 -6.37 -1.70 10.17
C ASN A 267 -5.50 -2.82 10.77
N SER A 268 -4.32 -2.47 11.30
CA SER A 268 -3.44 -3.40 11.98
C SER A 268 -4.05 -3.85 13.32
N PRO A 269 -3.92 -5.14 13.70
CA PRO A 269 -4.47 -5.64 14.94
C PRO A 269 -3.74 -5.01 16.14
N PHE A 270 -4.49 -4.72 17.20
CA PHE A 270 -3.95 -4.26 18.47
C PHE A 270 -3.75 -5.47 19.39
N ARG A 271 -2.59 -5.57 20.04
CA ARG A 271 -2.33 -6.64 21.01
C ARG A 271 -2.74 -6.19 22.41
N ASP A 272 -3.41 -7.04 23.16
CA ASP A 272 -3.91 -6.72 24.51
C ASP A 272 -2.81 -6.31 25.52
N GLN A 273 -1.56 -6.75 25.29
CA GLN A 273 -0.41 -6.33 26.10
C GLN A 273 -0.07 -4.84 25.95
N ASP A 274 -0.44 -4.23 24.80
CA ASP A 274 -0.30 -2.79 24.57
C ASP A 274 -1.39 -1.97 25.29
N ALA A 275 -2.57 -2.57 25.57
CA ALA A 275 -3.63 -1.94 26.38
C ALA A 275 -3.24 -1.86 27.86
N HIS A 276 -2.65 -2.93 28.41
CA HIS A 276 -2.28 -2.98 29.83
C HIS A 276 -1.22 -1.94 30.22
N ARG A 277 -0.37 -1.54 29.28
CA ARG A 277 0.62 -0.47 29.50
C ARG A 277 0.04 0.95 29.34
N ARG A 278 -1.20 1.11 28.84
CA ARG A 278 -1.74 2.40 28.37
C ARG A 278 -3.18 2.71 28.83
N GLY A 279 -3.51 2.42 30.09
CA GLY A 279 -4.70 2.98 30.78
C GLY A 279 -6.09 2.73 30.13
N PRO A 280 -7.18 3.20 30.76
CA PRO A 280 -8.55 2.78 30.43
C PRO A 280 -9.21 3.45 29.20
N GLU A 281 -8.49 4.26 28.41
CA GLU A 281 -9.12 5.11 27.36
C GLU A 281 -9.27 4.46 25.97
N ALA A 282 -8.76 3.25 25.73
CA ALA A 282 -8.94 2.55 24.46
C ALA A 282 -10.36 1.94 24.36
N LYS A 283 -11.20 2.45 23.44
CA LYS A 283 -12.53 1.86 23.17
C LYS A 283 -12.59 1.21 21.79
N MET A 284 -13.09 -0.02 21.79
CA MET A 284 -13.43 -0.79 20.59
C MET A 284 -14.81 -0.37 20.06
N VAL A 285 -14.89 0.06 18.81
CA VAL A 285 -16.18 0.32 18.14
C VAL A 285 -16.20 -0.44 16.80
N GLY A 286 -17.05 -1.48 16.71
CA GLY A 286 -17.29 -2.20 15.46
C GLY A 286 -16.09 -2.98 14.90
N GLY A 287 -15.21 -3.50 15.77
CA GLY A 287 -14.00 -4.23 15.36
C GLY A 287 -12.87 -3.35 14.84
N LYS A 288 -12.98 -2.02 15.01
CA LYS A 288 -11.93 -1.04 14.76
C LYS A 288 -11.61 -0.29 16.05
N TYR A 289 -10.34 -0.05 16.31
CA TYR A 289 -9.91 0.79 17.43
C TYR A 289 -10.18 2.25 17.08
N VAL A 290 -10.95 2.94 17.92
CA VAL A 290 -11.24 4.37 17.78
C VAL A 290 -10.84 5.05 19.07
N GLY A 291 -9.80 5.88 19.00
CA GLY A 291 -9.37 6.76 20.09
C GLY A 291 -8.28 6.15 20.96
N VAL A 292 -7.04 6.61 20.73
CA VAL A 292 -5.99 6.60 21.76
C VAL A 292 -5.55 8.04 21.90
N ARG A 293 -5.78 8.63 23.08
CA ARG A 293 -5.23 9.94 23.43
C ARG A 293 -3.72 9.76 23.61
N TRP A 294 -2.94 10.24 22.65
CA TRP A 294 -1.49 10.25 22.77
C TRP A 294 -1.05 11.32 23.78
N GLN A 295 -0.44 10.90 24.89
CA GLN A 295 0.36 11.78 25.77
C GLN A 295 1.85 11.48 25.51
N LEU A 296 2.63 12.52 25.20
CA LEU A 296 4.08 12.42 25.09
C LEU A 296 4.71 12.36 26.50
N PRO A 297 5.77 11.57 26.74
CA PRO A 297 6.43 11.49 28.04
C PRO A 297 7.20 12.78 28.35
N SER A 298 7.21 13.20 29.62
CA SER A 298 7.69 14.51 30.07
C SER A 298 9.20 14.61 30.30
N LYS A 299 9.97 13.51 30.18
CA LYS A 299 11.44 13.51 30.21
C LYS A 299 11.98 12.40 29.30
N LEU A 300 12.75 12.76 28.28
CA LEU A 300 13.49 11.81 27.44
C LEU A 300 14.93 11.70 27.96
N ASP A 301 15.29 10.52 28.45
CA ASP A 301 16.69 10.14 28.67
C ASP A 301 17.30 9.65 27.35
N SER A 302 18.49 10.14 27.04
CA SER A 302 19.28 9.87 25.82
C SER A 302 19.72 8.41 25.64
N SER A 303 19.36 7.51 26.57
CA SER A 303 19.74 6.09 26.59
C SER A 303 18.71 5.13 25.96
N MET A 304 17.52 5.60 25.54
CA MET A 304 16.42 4.73 25.05
C MET A 304 16.41 4.43 23.54
N CYS A 305 17.56 4.55 22.85
CA CYS A 305 17.66 4.27 21.41
C CYS A 305 17.76 2.77 21.04
N ASP A 306 17.78 1.88 22.03
CA ASP A 306 17.80 0.45 21.81
C ASP A 306 16.58 -0.22 22.46
N VAL A 307 16.16 -1.33 21.87
CA VAL A 307 15.16 -2.31 22.33
C VAL A 307 13.74 -2.19 21.75
N GLY A 308 13.50 -2.99 20.71
CA GLY A 308 12.56 -4.12 20.81
C GLY A 308 11.09 -3.84 20.51
N ALA A 309 10.63 -4.36 19.39
CA ALA A 309 9.27 -4.19 18.91
C ALA A 309 8.24 -4.99 19.73
N CYS A 310 7.47 -4.23 20.50
CA CYS A 310 6.02 -4.30 20.62
C CYS A 310 5.68 -3.05 21.43
N GLY A 311 5.44 -1.94 20.72
CA GLY A 311 5.45 -0.60 21.32
C GLY A 311 6.26 0.36 20.45
N LEU A 312 5.67 0.79 19.33
CA LEU A 312 6.38 1.62 18.35
C LEU A 312 6.68 3.07 18.80
N TRP A 313 6.56 3.38 20.10
CA TRP A 313 7.24 4.43 20.87
C TRP A 313 7.21 3.99 22.35
N PRO A 314 8.34 3.86 23.08
CA PRO A 314 8.32 3.68 24.53
C PRO A 314 7.87 5.00 25.18
N VAL A 315 6.61 5.08 25.57
CA VAL A 315 6.12 6.12 26.48
C VAL A 315 6.38 5.60 27.89
N GLY A 316 7.23 6.29 28.64
CA GLY A 316 7.63 5.92 30.00
C GLY A 316 6.46 5.75 30.99
N PRO A 317 6.72 5.19 32.19
CA PRO A 317 5.67 4.80 33.13
C PRO A 317 4.80 6.00 33.54
N ALA A 318 3.49 5.76 33.55
CA ALA A 318 2.48 6.69 34.04
C ALA A 318 2.76 7.05 35.50
N PHE A 319 2.86 8.35 35.79
CA PHE A 319 2.68 8.87 37.13
C PHE A 319 1.28 9.48 37.21
N GLU A 320 0.45 8.90 38.09
CA GLU A 320 -0.77 9.53 38.61
C GLU A 320 -0.41 10.87 39.27
N ILE A 321 -1.19 11.93 39.02
CA ILE A 321 -1.59 12.89 40.07
C ILE A 321 -2.99 13.45 39.75
N ALA A 322 -3.89 13.26 40.72
CA ALA A 322 -5.14 13.95 41.10
C ALA A 322 -5.97 14.73 40.05
#